data_AF-A0A672V3B8-F1
#
_entry.id   AF-A0A672V3B8-F1
#
_cell.length_a   1.000
_cell.length_b   1.000
_cell.length_c   1.000
_cell.angle_alpha   90.00
_cell.angle_beta   90.00
_cell.angle_gamma   90.00
#
_symmetry.space_group_name_H-M   'P 1'
#
loop_
_entity.id
_entity.type
_entity.pdbx_description
1 polymer ?
#
loop_
_entity_poly.entity_id
_entity_poly.type
_entity_poly.pdbx_seq_one_letter_code
_entity_poly.pdbx_strand_id
1 'polypeptide(L)'
;MWDYCEEISGFYKSVVPWVSSWVVVLLITVQIAIVFGAKVLEYVLNLCRGNYDFLERLPVPLLLYIISFLELEGIARLSQVSSRFEMICNSNALWENTVGNSCSTITPEMKELAQEMAWNQFFTVFSYSCNFKGGGRNKTLRTKKKKKGN
;
A
#
# COMPACT_ATOMS: atom_id res chain seq x y z
N MET A 1 -28.23 55.00 14.79
CA MET A 1 -28.61 54.46 13.47
C MET A 1 -27.39 54.03 12.63
N TRP A 2 -26.16 54.35 13.04
CA TRP A 2 -24.92 53.92 12.35
C TRP A 2 -24.26 52.66 12.95
N ASP A 3 -24.59 52.27 14.18
CA ASP A 3 -24.06 51.03 14.82
C ASP A 3 -24.55 49.72 14.17
N TYR A 4 -25.70 49.70 13.51
CA TYR A 4 -26.26 48.46 12.95
C TYR A 4 -25.60 48.02 11.63
N CYS A 5 -24.77 48.89 11.02
CA CYS A 5 -24.10 48.62 9.74
C CYS A 5 -22.73 47.94 9.91
N GLU A 6 -22.07 48.14 11.05
CA GLU A 6 -20.73 47.59 11.29
C GLU A 6 -20.79 46.09 11.64
N GLU A 7 -21.84 45.68 12.35
CA GLU A 7 -22.10 44.28 12.74
C GLU A 7 -22.44 43.38 11.54
N ILE A 8 -23.19 43.88 10.56
CA ILE A 8 -23.50 43.15 9.31
C ILE A 8 -22.24 43.01 8.43
N SER A 9 -21.35 44.01 8.43
CA SER A 9 -20.10 43.97 7.66
C SER A 9 -19.11 42.92 8.19
N GLY A 10 -19.08 42.72 9.52
CA GLY A 10 -18.25 41.71 10.18
C GLY A 10 -18.72 40.29 9.88
N PHE A 11 -20.03 40.06 9.85
CA PHE A 11 -20.61 38.77 9.46
C PHE A 11 -20.34 38.46 7.98
N TYR A 12 -20.46 39.47 7.11
CA TYR A 12 -20.09 39.32 5.70
C TYR A 12 -18.59 39.01 5.54
N LYS A 13 -17.69 39.73 6.22
CA LYS A 13 -16.24 39.44 6.17
C LYS A 13 -15.87 38.06 6.72
N SER A 14 -16.59 37.55 7.72
CA SER A 14 -16.32 36.24 8.31
C SER A 14 -16.89 35.08 7.49
N VAL A 15 -18.00 35.30 6.76
CA VAL A 15 -18.72 34.25 6.03
C VAL A 15 -18.37 34.25 4.54
N VAL A 16 -18.15 35.42 3.92
CA VAL A 16 -17.83 35.58 2.48
C VAL A 16 -16.65 34.76 2.01
N PRO A 17 -15.50 34.66 2.72
CA PRO A 17 -14.40 33.81 2.29
C PRO A 17 -14.82 32.35 2.18
N TRP A 18 -15.68 31.87 3.09
CA TRP A 18 -16.22 30.52 3.05
C TRP A 18 -17.18 30.37 1.88
N VAL A 19 -18.19 31.23 1.74
CA VAL A 19 -19.15 31.11 0.61
C VAL A 19 -18.43 31.24 -0.74
N SER A 20 -17.40 32.07 -0.82
CA SER A 20 -16.57 32.25 -2.01
C SER A 20 -15.72 31.01 -2.30
N SER A 21 -15.10 30.40 -1.28
CA SER A 21 -14.38 29.13 -1.43
C SER A 21 -15.29 27.98 -1.83
N TRP A 22 -16.50 27.89 -1.25
CA TRP A 22 -17.49 26.86 -1.59
C TRP A 22 -18.03 27.04 -3.02
N VAL A 23 -18.27 28.28 -3.45
CA VAL A 23 -18.70 28.59 -4.83
C VAL A 23 -17.59 28.25 -5.83
N VAL A 24 -16.33 28.56 -5.53
CA VAL A 24 -15.20 28.21 -6.40
C VAL A 24 -15.06 26.68 -6.52
N VAL A 25 -15.18 25.94 -5.41
CA VAL A 25 -15.15 24.48 -5.42
C VAL A 25 -16.34 23.91 -6.22
N LEU A 26 -17.54 24.45 -6.05
CA LEU A 26 -18.74 24.03 -6.80
C LEU A 26 -18.54 24.26 -8.31
N LEU A 27 -18.09 25.45 -8.72
CA LEU A 27 -17.86 25.77 -10.13
C LEU A 27 -16.79 24.87 -10.76
N ILE A 28 -15.70 24.59 -10.05
CA ILE A 28 -14.65 23.69 -10.54
C ILE A 28 -15.19 22.27 -10.72
N THR A 29 -15.97 21.75 -9.77
CA THR A 29 -16.55 20.40 -9.90
C THR A 29 -17.52 20.27 -11.08
N VAL A 30 -18.31 21.30 -11.36
CA VAL A 30 -19.23 21.33 -12.51
C VAL A 30 -18.45 21.36 -13.83
N GLN A 31 -17.41 22.19 -13.93
CA GLN A 31 -16.58 22.27 -15.15
C GLN A 31 -15.86 20.95 -15.45
N ILE A 32 -15.34 20.27 -14.43
CA ILE A 32 -14.71 18.95 -14.57
C ILE A 32 -15.73 17.90 -15.03
N ALA A 33 -16.95 17.90 -14.48
CA ALA A 33 -18.02 16.99 -14.92
C ALA A 33 -18.41 17.18 -16.39
N ILE A 34 -18.48 18.43 -16.86
CA ILE A 34 -18.89 18.75 -18.23
C ILE A 34 -17.80 18.36 -19.23
N VAL A 35 -16.53 18.61 -18.92
CA VAL A 35 -15.41 18.38 -19.86
C VAL A 35 -14.89 16.94 -19.84
N PHE A 36 -14.75 16.33 -18.65
CA PHE A 36 -14.16 15.00 -18.48
C PHE A 36 -15.19 13.89 -18.20
N GLY A 37 -16.44 14.26 -17.94
CA GLY A 37 -17.52 13.33 -17.62
C GLY A 37 -17.59 12.94 -16.14
N ALA A 38 -18.71 12.33 -15.77
CA ALA A 38 -19.05 12.01 -14.37
C ALA A 38 -18.03 11.07 -13.70
N LYS A 39 -17.44 10.12 -14.44
CA LYS A 39 -16.45 9.18 -13.88
C LYS A 39 -15.17 9.86 -13.39
N VAL A 40 -14.70 10.89 -14.11
CA VAL A 40 -13.50 11.64 -13.72
C VAL A 40 -13.80 12.57 -12.57
N LEU A 41 -15.00 13.18 -12.55
CA LEU A 41 -15.43 13.97 -11.39
C LEU A 41 -15.49 13.11 -10.11
N GLU A 42 -16.11 11.93 -10.17
CA GLU A 42 -16.19 11.00 -9.04
C GLU A 42 -14.79 10.58 -8.57
N TYR A 43 -13.90 10.28 -9.51
CA TYR A 43 -12.50 9.98 -9.23
C TYR A 43 -11.77 11.12 -8.51
N VAL A 44 -11.89 12.36 -8.98
CA VAL A 44 -11.26 13.54 -8.36
C VAL A 44 -11.88 13.84 -6.99
N LEU A 45 -13.20 13.69 -6.84
CA LEU A 45 -13.87 13.85 -5.55
C LEU A 45 -13.42 12.79 -4.55
N ASN A 46 -13.26 11.53 -4.97
CA ASN A 46 -12.72 10.47 -4.12
C ASN A 46 -11.27 10.76 -3.72
N LEU A 47 -10.46 11.31 -4.62
CA LEU A 47 -9.10 11.78 -4.32
C LEU A 47 -9.12 12.92 -3.27
N CYS A 48 -9.97 13.93 -3.45
CA CYS A 48 -10.12 15.04 -2.50
C CYS A 48 -10.66 14.58 -1.13
N ARG A 49 -11.49 13.53 -1.10
CA ARG A 49 -12.02 12.91 0.12
C ARG A 49 -11.02 11.97 0.82
N GLY A 50 -9.85 11.74 0.22
CA GLY A 50 -8.85 10.81 0.73
C GLY A 50 -9.18 9.33 0.52
N ASN A 51 -10.27 9.03 -0.20
CA ASN A 51 -10.67 7.68 -0.57
C ASN A 51 -9.94 7.27 -1.85
N TYR A 52 -8.63 7.02 -1.72
CA TYR A 52 -7.77 6.71 -2.85
C TYR A 52 -6.86 5.51 -2.56
N ASP A 53 -7.00 4.46 -3.36
CA ASP A 53 -6.23 3.23 -3.21
C ASP A 53 -4.82 3.38 -3.79
N PHE A 54 -3.92 3.97 -3.00
CA PHE A 54 -2.50 4.12 -3.37
C PHE A 54 -1.84 2.77 -3.64
N LEU A 55 -2.16 1.78 -2.79
CA LEU A 55 -1.66 0.41 -2.86
C LEU A 55 -2.00 -0.26 -4.20
N GLU A 56 -3.21 -0.08 -4.72
CA GLU A 56 -3.58 -0.70 -6.00
C GLU A 56 -2.87 -0.06 -7.20
N ARG A 57 -2.35 1.16 -7.07
CA ARG A 57 -1.67 1.89 -8.17
C ARG A 57 -0.15 1.74 -8.17
N LEU A 58 0.42 1.21 -7.10
CA LEU A 58 1.85 0.94 -7.01
C LEU A 58 2.30 -0.07 -8.08
N PRO A 59 3.48 0.13 -8.70
CA PRO A 59 4.04 -0.84 -9.63
C PRO A 59 4.30 -2.17 -8.92
N VAL A 60 4.08 -3.27 -9.64
CA VAL A 60 4.14 -4.65 -9.10
C VAL A 60 5.42 -4.93 -8.29
N PRO A 61 6.64 -4.51 -8.69
CA PRO A 61 7.84 -4.76 -7.89
C PRO A 61 7.84 -4.13 -6.50
N LEU A 62 7.30 -2.90 -6.38
CA LEU A 62 7.18 -2.23 -5.08
C LEU A 62 6.11 -2.91 -4.21
N LEU A 63 5.03 -3.37 -4.84
CA LEU A 63 3.98 -4.10 -4.13
C LEU A 63 4.49 -5.42 -3.58
N LEU A 64 5.22 -6.21 -4.38
CA LEU A 64 5.87 -7.44 -3.95
C LEU A 64 6.84 -7.20 -2.79
N TYR A 65 7.61 -6.11 -2.84
CA TYR A 65 8.50 -5.72 -1.76
C TYR A 65 7.73 -5.41 -0.47
N ILE A 66 6.68 -4.59 -0.53
CA ILE A 66 5.85 -4.27 0.65
C ILE A 66 5.21 -5.54 1.23
N ILE A 67 4.60 -6.36 0.38
CA ILE A 67 3.90 -7.60 0.79
C ILE A 67 4.90 -8.61 1.39
N SER A 68 6.16 -8.63 0.96
CA SER A 68 7.18 -9.53 1.53
C SER A 68 7.50 -9.28 3.01
N PHE A 69 7.11 -8.12 3.57
CA PHE A 69 7.23 -7.83 5.00
C PHE A 69 6.00 -8.23 5.82
N LEU A 70 4.89 -8.58 5.16
CA LEU A 70 3.67 -8.98 5.85
C LEU A 70 3.78 -10.44 6.30
N GLU A 71 3.14 -10.74 7.43
CA GLU A 71 2.95 -12.11 7.88
C GLU A 71 1.94 -12.86 7.00
N LEU A 72 1.93 -14.19 7.06
CA LEU A 72 0.99 -15.06 6.33
C LEU A 72 -0.48 -14.62 6.46
N GLU A 73 -0.90 -14.25 7.67
CA GLU A 73 -2.26 -13.74 7.92
C GLU A 73 -2.52 -12.43 7.18
N GLY A 74 -1.55 -11.51 7.17
CA GLY A 74 -1.62 -10.26 6.45
C GLY A 74 -1.72 -10.48 4.93
N ILE A 75 -0.95 -11.41 4.39
CA ILE A 75 -0.99 -11.78 2.96
C ILE A 75 -2.35 -12.39 2.60
N ALA A 76 -2.87 -13.31 3.42
CA ALA A 76 -4.16 -13.97 3.20
C ALA A 76 -5.35 -13.00 3.31
N ARG A 77 -5.26 -11.97 4.15
CA ARG A 77 -6.26 -10.90 4.22
C ARG A 77 -6.15 -9.98 3.01
N LEU A 78 -4.94 -9.63 2.59
CA LEU A 78 -4.71 -8.76 1.45
C LEU A 78 -5.20 -9.38 0.14
N SER A 79 -5.02 -10.70 -0.04
CA SER A 79 -5.52 -11.41 -1.22
C SER A 79 -7.05 -11.37 -1.36
N GLN A 80 -7.78 -11.12 -0.28
CA GLN A 80 -9.24 -11.01 -0.28
C GLN A 80 -9.74 -9.59 -0.56
N VAL A 81 -8.85 -8.58 -0.63
CA VAL A 81 -9.23 -7.18 -0.83
C VAL A 81 -9.57 -6.89 -2.29
N SER A 82 -8.77 -7.40 -3.23
CA SER A 82 -9.03 -7.24 -4.67
C SER A 82 -8.41 -8.36 -5.50
N SER A 83 -8.93 -8.58 -6.71
CA SER A 83 -8.41 -9.57 -7.66
C SER A 83 -6.95 -9.32 -8.05
N ARG A 84 -6.52 -8.05 -8.08
CA ARG A 84 -5.12 -7.70 -8.31
C ARG A 84 -4.23 -8.18 -7.17
N PHE A 85 -4.65 -7.98 -5.92
CA PHE A 85 -3.91 -8.50 -4.77
C PHE A 85 -3.95 -10.01 -4.70
N GLU A 86 -5.06 -10.65 -5.04
CA GLU A 86 -5.16 -12.10 -5.16
C GLU A 86 -4.10 -12.66 -6.12
N MET A 87 -3.99 -12.10 -7.33
CA MET A 87 -3.01 -12.53 -8.33
C MET A 87 -1.57 -12.33 -7.83
N ILE A 88 -1.28 -11.22 -7.16
CA ILE A 88 0.06 -10.91 -6.66
C ILE A 88 0.43 -11.78 -5.47
N CYS A 89 -0.50 -12.00 -4.53
CA CYS A 89 -0.27 -12.83 -3.34
C CYS A 89 -0.12 -14.32 -3.69
N ASN A 90 -0.73 -14.77 -4.79
CA ASN A 90 -0.56 -16.13 -5.30
C ASN A 90 0.62 -16.27 -6.29
N SER A 91 1.39 -15.21 -6.53
CA SER A 91 2.52 -15.27 -7.45
C SER A 91 3.75 -15.94 -6.82
N ASN A 92 4.42 -16.80 -7.59
CA ASN A 92 5.67 -17.45 -7.15
C ASN A 92 6.77 -16.43 -6.80
N ALA A 93 6.81 -15.30 -7.50
CA ALA A 93 7.78 -14.23 -7.28
C ALA A 93 7.70 -13.64 -5.85
N LEU A 94 6.49 -13.54 -5.29
CA LEU A 94 6.30 -13.12 -3.91
C LEU A 94 6.99 -14.08 -2.94
N TRP A 95 6.63 -15.35 -3.05
CA TRP A 95 7.06 -16.38 -2.10
C TRP A 95 8.55 -16.71 -2.25
N GLU A 96 9.10 -16.68 -3.47
CA GLU A 96 10.55 -16.79 -3.69
C GLU A 96 11.30 -15.65 -2.98
N ASN A 97 10.80 -14.42 -3.06
CA ASN A 97 11.40 -13.28 -2.36
C ASN A 97 11.26 -13.40 -0.83
N THR A 98 10.10 -13.86 -0.33
CA THR A 98 9.87 -14.09 1.10
C THR A 98 10.77 -15.21 1.66
N VAL A 99 10.94 -16.30 0.92
CA VAL A 99 11.87 -17.39 1.28
C VAL A 99 13.33 -16.92 1.19
N GLY A 100 13.69 -16.13 0.17
CA GLY A 100 15.03 -15.55 0.04
C GLY A 100 15.39 -14.54 1.13
N ASN A 101 14.41 -13.79 1.63
CA ASN A 101 14.62 -12.90 2.78
C ASN A 101 14.78 -13.66 4.10
N SER A 102 14.12 -14.81 4.24
CA SER A 102 14.19 -15.63 5.46
C SER A 102 15.37 -16.62 5.47
N CYS A 103 15.79 -17.11 4.29
CA CYS A 103 16.94 -17.97 4.10
C CYS A 103 18.01 -17.25 3.28
N SER A 104 19.20 -17.05 3.84
CA SER A 104 20.31 -16.37 3.15
C SER A 104 20.79 -17.05 1.86
N THR A 105 20.34 -18.28 1.57
CA THR A 105 20.64 -19.00 0.33
C THR A 105 19.50 -19.94 -0.02
N ILE A 106 18.81 -19.67 -1.13
CA ILE A 106 17.83 -20.61 -1.72
C ILE A 106 18.64 -21.71 -2.42
N THR A 107 18.58 -22.94 -1.92
CA THR A 107 19.26 -24.07 -2.58
C THR A 107 18.46 -24.51 -3.82
N PRO A 108 19.13 -25.10 -4.84
CA PRO A 108 18.43 -25.61 -6.02
C PRO A 108 17.39 -26.67 -5.68
N GLU A 109 17.64 -27.52 -4.69
CA GLU A 109 16.66 -28.49 -4.17
C GLU A 109 15.40 -27.80 -3.62
N MET A 110 15.53 -26.66 -2.93
CA MET A 110 14.38 -25.89 -2.47
C MET A 110 13.56 -25.32 -3.63
N LYS A 111 14.22 -24.93 -4.74
CA LYS A 111 13.52 -24.47 -5.94
C LYS A 111 12.79 -25.61 -6.63
N GLU A 112 13.42 -26.77 -6.79
CA GLU A 112 12.78 -27.94 -7.41
C GLU A 112 11.55 -28.38 -6.60
N LEU A 113 11.69 -28.48 -5.27
CA LEU A 113 10.57 -28.84 -4.40
C LEU A 113 9.44 -27.81 -4.46
N ALA A 114 9.77 -26.51 -4.45
CA ALA A 114 8.78 -25.43 -4.53
C ALA A 114 8.08 -25.36 -5.89
N GLN A 115 8.73 -25.79 -6.98
CA GLN A 115 8.09 -25.90 -8.29
C GLN A 115 7.07 -27.04 -8.33
N GLU A 116 7.35 -28.16 -7.67
CA GLU A 116 6.41 -29.30 -7.61
C GLU A 116 5.18 -29.01 -6.73
N MET A 117 5.35 -28.30 -5.61
CA MET A 117 4.29 -28.10 -4.61
C MET A 117 3.65 -26.70 -4.60
N ALA A 118 4.13 -25.79 -5.46
CA ALA A 118 3.89 -24.34 -5.41
C ALA A 118 4.55 -23.64 -4.20
N TRP A 119 5.04 -22.41 -4.42
CA TRP A 119 5.86 -21.71 -3.44
C TRP A 119 5.13 -21.31 -2.15
N ASN A 120 3.82 -21.09 -2.22
CA ASN A 120 2.97 -20.78 -1.07
C ASN A 120 2.83 -21.98 -0.09
N GLN A 121 2.66 -23.19 -0.63
CA GLN A 121 2.62 -24.42 0.15
C GLN A 121 4.01 -24.75 0.70
N PHE A 122 5.06 -24.57 -0.12
CA PHE A 122 6.44 -24.74 0.31
C PHE A 122 6.76 -23.85 1.52
N PHE A 123 6.41 -22.56 1.47
CA PHE A 123 6.64 -21.65 2.59
C PHE A 123 5.95 -22.10 3.88
N THR A 124 4.73 -22.61 3.77
CA THR A 124 3.96 -23.11 4.91
C THR A 124 4.70 -24.29 5.56
N VAL A 125 5.05 -25.31 4.78
CA VAL A 125 5.80 -26.49 5.24
C VAL A 125 7.19 -26.10 5.78
N PHE A 126 7.89 -25.20 5.10
CA PHE A 126 9.19 -24.67 5.51
C PHE A 126 9.11 -23.93 6.85
N SER A 127 8.10 -23.08 7.03
CA SER A 127 7.86 -22.33 8.26
C SER A 127 7.58 -23.27 9.44
N TYR A 128 6.75 -24.30 9.27
CA TYR A 128 6.53 -25.32 10.30
C TYR A 128 7.82 -26.10 10.62
N SER A 129 8.57 -26.50 9.60
CA SER A 129 9.83 -27.24 9.77
C SER A 129 10.92 -26.41 10.46
N CYS A 130 10.99 -25.10 10.19
CA CYS A 130 11.92 -24.18 10.84
C CYS A 130 11.49 -23.82 12.27
N ASN A 131 10.18 -23.69 12.54
CA ASN A 131 9.69 -23.50 13.91
C ASN A 131 9.93 -24.76 14.77
N PHE A 132 9.86 -25.96 14.19
CA PHE A 132 10.22 -27.20 14.87
C PHE A 132 11.71 -27.27 15.23
N LYS A 133 12.59 -26.58 14.50
CA LYS A 133 14.03 -26.46 14.79
C LYS A 133 14.40 -25.21 15.62
N GLY A 134 13.42 -24.38 15.99
CA GLY A 134 13.62 -22.95 16.25
C GLY A 134 13.45 -22.46 17.69
N GLY A 135 13.59 -23.32 18.71
CA GLY A 135 13.68 -22.93 20.13
C GLY A 135 14.93 -22.13 20.52
N GLY A 136 15.34 -21.17 19.68
CA GLY A 136 16.49 -20.30 19.93
C GLY A 136 16.89 -19.50 18.69
N ARG A 137 16.41 -18.26 18.58
CA ARG A 137 17.03 -17.27 17.70
C ARG A 137 17.29 -15.97 18.46
N ASN A 138 18.46 -15.94 19.09
CA ASN A 138 19.12 -14.70 19.48
C ASN A 138 19.31 -13.84 18.22
N LYS A 139 18.71 -12.64 18.22
CA LYS A 139 19.04 -11.59 17.26
C LYS A 139 20.41 -11.04 17.65
N THR A 140 21.48 -11.46 16.97
CA THR A 140 22.81 -10.88 17.16
C THR A 140 23.48 -10.64 15.81
N LEU A 141 23.44 -9.36 15.42
CA LEU A 141 24.44 -8.58 14.67
C LEU A 141 25.17 -9.21 13.48
N ARG A 142 25.05 -8.56 12.32
CA ARG A 142 26.25 -8.30 11.50
C ARG A 142 26.17 -6.96 10.75
N THR A 143 26.53 -5.89 11.47
CA THR A 143 27.29 -4.80 10.88
C THR A 143 28.71 -5.30 10.52
N LYS A 144 29.34 -4.59 9.57
CA LYS A 144 30.69 -4.77 8.95
C LYS A 144 30.62 -5.55 7.62
N LYS A 145 31.12 -5.03 6.49
CA LYS A 145 32.33 -4.23 6.30
C LYS A 145 32.33 -3.61 4.89
N LYS A 146 32.50 -2.29 4.75
CA LYS A 146 33.16 -1.70 3.57
C LYS A 146 34.46 -1.05 4.05
N LYS A 147 35.53 -1.85 4.07
CA LYS A 147 36.94 -1.40 4.10
C LYS A 147 37.70 -2.29 3.11
N LYS A 148 37.85 -1.78 1.89
CA LYS A 148 38.92 -2.01 0.91
C LYS A 148 39.26 -0.56 0.50
N GLY A 149 40.45 -0.01 0.70
CA GLY A 149 41.79 -0.59 0.69
C GLY A 149 42.56 0.26 -0.32
N ASN A 150 43.28 1.27 0.17
CA ASN A 150 44.56 1.75 -0.34
C ASN A 150 45.21 2.55 0.78
#